data_AF-A0A950HCC2-F1
#
_entry.id   AF-A0A950HCC2-F1
#
_cell.length_a   1.000
_cell.length_b   1.000
_cell.length_c   1.000
_cell.angle_alpha   90.00
_cell.angle_beta   90.00
_cell.angle_gamma   90.00
#
_symmetry.space_group_name_H-M   'P 1'
#
loop_
_entity.id
_entity.type
_entity.pdbx_description
1 polymer ?
#
loop_
_entity_poly.entity_id
_entity_poly.type
_entity_poly.pdbx_seq_one_letter_code
_entity_poly.pdbx_strand_id
1 'polypeptide(L)'
;MSGFVVAAIGMLLGVVPLGVVAWRGTVMEAVVAYEVISSIAVMVLVLLVQGFGRAAEFELPVLLAVLLLGSALVFVRTLERWL
;
A
#
# COMPACT_ATOMS: atom_id res chain seq x y z
N MET A 1 -2.45 12.29 20.58
CA MET A 1 -2.16 11.43 19.41
C MET A 1 -0.81 10.78 19.65
N SER A 2 -0.71 9.46 19.60
CA SER A 2 0.59 8.78 19.64
C SER A 2 1.39 9.12 18.38
N GLY A 3 2.72 9.17 18.48
CA GLY A 3 3.59 9.52 17.33
C GLY A 3 3.36 8.63 16.10
N PHE A 4 2.94 7.38 16.32
CA PHE A 4 2.58 6.43 15.26
C PHE A 4 1.36 6.85 14.45
N VAL A 5 0.34 7.45 15.07
CA VAL A 5 -0.85 7.95 14.36
C VAL A 5 -0.48 9.15 13.48
N VAL A 6 0.42 10.01 13.95
CA VAL A 6 0.93 11.13 13.14
C VAL A 6 1.73 10.62 11.94
N ALA A 7 2.58 9.62 12.15
CA ALA A 7 3.32 8.97 11.06
C ALA A 7 2.38 8.32 10.03
N ALA A 8 1.32 7.64 10.48
CA ALA A 8 0.31 7.05 9.61
C ALA A 8 -0.40 8.10 8.74
N ILE A 9 -0.79 9.24 9.32
CA ILE A 9 -1.37 10.37 8.58
C ILE A 9 -0.36 10.91 7.55
N GLY A 10 0.91 11.08 7.95
CA GLY A 10 1.97 11.53 7.05
C GLY A 10 2.16 10.59 5.85
N MET A 11 2.13 9.27 6.08
CA MET A 11 2.18 8.28 5.01
C MET A 11 0.98 8.35 4.07
N LEU A 12 -0.23 8.58 4.58
CA LEU A 12 -1.43 8.74 3.76
C LEU A 12 -1.36 9.96 2.84
N LEU A 13 -0.73 11.05 3.28
CA LEU A 13 -0.50 12.21 2.40
C LEU A 13 0.40 11.86 1.20
N GLY A 14 1.33 10.91 1.37
CA GLY A 14 2.17 10.38 0.29
C GLY A 14 1.39 9.63 -0.80
N VAL A 15 0.15 9.21 -0.54
CA VAL A 15 -0.72 8.55 -1.53
C VAL A 15 -1.23 9.55 -2.58
N VAL A 16 -1.35 10.83 -2.25
CA VAL A 16 -1.87 11.87 -3.15
C VAL A 16 -1.08 11.97 -4.46
N PRO A 17 0.25 12.16 -4.46
CA PRO A 17 1.01 12.20 -5.70
C PRO A 17 0.97 10.87 -6.47
N LEU A 18 0.93 9.73 -5.79
CA LEU A 18 0.82 8.41 -6.42
C LEU A 18 -0.53 8.22 -7.12
N GLY A 19 -1.62 8.73 -6.53
CA GLY A 19 -2.94 8.74 -7.16
C GLY A 19 -2.98 9.60 -8.43
N VAL A 20 -2.25 10.72 -8.45
CA VAL A 20 -2.10 11.54 -9.66
C VAL A 20 -1.34 10.78 -10.76
N VAL A 21 -0.26 10.07 -10.41
CA VAL A 21 0.49 9.22 -11.35
C VAL A 21 -0.40 8.09 -11.88
N ALA A 22 -1.19 7.45 -11.01
CA ALA A 22 -2.10 6.39 -11.42
C ALA A 22 -3.18 6.85 -12.41
N TRP A 23 -3.62 8.11 -12.35
CA TRP A 23 -4.61 8.66 -13.28
C TRP A 23 -4.02 9.22 -14.57
N ARG A 24 -2.77 9.70 -14.55
CA ARG A 24 -2.15 10.40 -15.70
C ARG A 24 -1.09 9.60 -16.45
N GLY A 25 -0.53 8.58 -15.81
CA GLY A 25 0.56 7.77 -16.35
C GLY A 25 0.09 6.71 -17.33
N THR A 26 1.06 6.01 -17.89
CA THR A 26 0.86 4.79 -18.67
C THR A 26 0.31 3.65 -17.80
N VAL A 27 -0.23 2.61 -18.42
CA VAL A 27 -0.77 1.43 -17.69
C VAL A 27 0.29 0.82 -16.76
N MET A 28 1.55 0.74 -17.20
CA MET A 28 2.64 0.24 -16.35
C MET A 28 2.95 1.16 -15.17
N GLU A 29 3.02 2.47 -15.39
CA GLU A 29 3.22 3.44 -14.31
C GLU A 29 2.07 3.42 -13.30
N ALA A 30 0.84 3.24 -13.76
CA ALA A 30 -0.33 3.14 -12.89
C ALA A 30 -0.28 1.89 -12.00
N VAL A 31 0.18 0.75 -12.53
CA VAL A 31 0.35 -0.48 -11.73
C VAL A 31 1.46 -0.32 -10.70
N VAL A 32 2.59 0.27 -11.07
CA VAL A 32 3.67 0.56 -10.12
C VAL A 32 3.19 1.51 -9.02
N ALA A 33 2.43 2.56 -9.38
CA ALA A 33 1.83 3.45 -8.40
C ALA A 33 0.88 2.71 -7.45
N TYR A 34 0.05 1.81 -7.98
CA TYR A 34 -0.86 1.00 -7.18
C TYR A 34 -0.13 0.09 -6.19
N GLU A 35 0.98 -0.52 -6.62
CA GLU A 35 1.81 -1.38 -5.76
C GLU A 35 2.40 -0.59 -4.59
N VAL A 36 2.91 0.61 -4.86
CA VAL A 36 3.45 1.50 -3.83
C VAL A 36 2.34 1.94 -2.86
N ILE A 37 1.15 2.30 -3.37
CA ILE A 37 0.01 2.68 -2.53
C ILE A 37 -0.39 1.52 -1.61
N SER A 38 -0.43 0.30 -2.13
CA SER A 38 -0.80 -0.88 -1.35
C SER A 38 0.25 -1.20 -0.25
N SER A 39 1.54 -1.03 -0.55
CA SER A 39 2.63 -1.15 0.41
C SER A 39 2.54 -0.09 1.51
N ILE A 40 2.19 1.16 1.15
CA ILE A 40 1.94 2.23 2.11
C ILE A 40 0.74 1.88 3.00
N ALA A 41 -0.35 1.33 2.43
CA ALA A 41 -1.53 0.95 3.19
C ALA A 41 -1.20 -0.13 4.24
N VAL A 42 -0.39 -1.14 3.90
CA VAL A 42 0.11 -2.13 4.88
C VAL A 42 0.86 -1.46 6.02
N MET A 43 1.78 -0.54 5.71
CA MET A 43 2.55 0.18 6.74
C MET A 43 1.66 1.06 7.62
N VAL A 44 0.66 1.73 7.04
CA VAL A 44 -0.34 2.50 7.79
C VAL A 44 -1.11 1.61 8.75
N LEU A 45 -1.56 0.42 8.32
CA LEU A 45 -2.25 -0.53 9.20
C LEU A 45 -1.34 -0.98 10.36
N VAL A 46 -0.07 -1.27 10.10
CA VAL A 46 0.93 -1.60 11.15
C VAL A 46 1.08 -0.46 12.16
N LEU A 47 1.19 0.78 11.68
CA LEU A 47 1.32 1.96 12.54
C LEU A 47 0.06 2.22 13.37
N LEU A 48 -1.13 1.96 12.82
CA LEU A 48 -2.39 2.09 13.55
C LEU A 48 -2.52 1.03 14.65
N VAL A 49 -2.15 -0.23 14.36
CA VAL A 49 -2.13 -1.31 15.36
C VAL A 49 -1.25 -0.93 16.57
N GLN A 50 -0.05 -0.40 16.30
CA GLN A 50 0.84 0.10 17.35
C GLN A 50 0.28 1.36 18.03
N GLY A 51 -0.31 2.28 17.26
CA GLY A 51 -0.84 3.54 17.74
C GLY A 51 -2.05 3.40 18.68
N PHE A 52 -2.87 2.36 18.49
CA PHE A 52 -4.01 2.01 19.34
C PHE A 52 -3.68 1.04 20.47
N GLY A 53 -2.47 0.48 20.51
CA GLY A 53 -2.05 -0.48 21.53
C GLY A 53 -2.73 -1.85 21.44
N ARG A 54 -3.27 -2.21 20.26
CA ARG A 54 -4.07 -3.42 20.05
C ARG A 54 -3.28 -4.47 19.24
N ALA A 55 -2.29 -5.08 19.87
CA ALA A 55 -1.36 -6.01 19.21
C ALA A 55 -2.03 -7.23 18.54
N ALA A 56 -3.24 -7.62 18.96
CA ALA A 56 -3.98 -8.74 18.37
C ALA A 56 -4.37 -8.50 16.89
N GLU A 57 -4.43 -7.24 16.43
CA GLU A 57 -4.81 -6.91 15.06
C GLU A 57 -3.63 -6.92 14.07
N PHE A 58 -2.44 -7.35 14.50
CA PHE A 58 -1.24 -7.38 13.67
C PHE A 58 -1.27 -8.44 12.55
N GLU A 59 -2.10 -9.47 12.71
CA GLU A 59 -2.25 -10.55 11.73
C GLU A 59 -2.76 -10.03 10.37
N LEU A 60 -3.65 -9.02 10.40
CA LEU A 60 -4.26 -8.43 9.20
C LEU A 60 -3.24 -7.78 8.25
N PRO A 61 -2.40 -6.80 8.69
CA PRO A 61 -1.38 -6.21 7.83
C PRO A 61 -0.35 -7.23 7.32
N VAL A 62 0.01 -8.23 8.13
CA VAL A 62 0.95 -9.28 7.72
C VAL A 62 0.37 -10.12 6.60
N LEU A 63 -0.89 -10.55 6.74
CA LEU A 63 -1.55 -11.36 5.73
C LEU A 63 -1.75 -10.56 4.43
N LEU A 64 -2.12 -9.27 4.53
CA LEU A 64 -2.21 -8.37 3.39
C LEU A 64 -0.87 -8.19 2.67
N ALA A 65 0.24 -8.06 3.38
CA ALA A 65 1.56 -7.91 2.77
C ALA A 65 1.91 -9.09 1.86
N VAL A 66 1.61 -10.32 2.31
CA VAL A 66 1.87 -11.54 1.52
C VAL A 66 0.94 -11.62 0.31
N LEU A 67 -0.35 -11.32 0.50
CA LEU A 67 -1.34 -11.38 -0.58
C LEU A 67 -1.09 -10.33 -1.67
N LEU A 68 -0.70 -9.11 -1.27
CA LEU A 68 -0.40 -8.03 -2.20
C LEU A 68 0.76 -8.41 -3.13
N LEU A 69 1.86 -8.92 -2.57
CA LEU A 69 3.00 -9.39 -3.35
C LEU A 69 2.61 -10.43 -4.40
N GLY A 70 1.80 -11.42 -4.01
CA GLY A 70 1.31 -12.44 -4.95
C GLY A 70 0.42 -11.85 -6.05
N SER A 71 -0.51 -10.96 -5.67
CA SER A 71 -1.43 -10.33 -6.63
C SER A 71 -0.72 -9.41 -7.62
N ALA A 72 0.29 -8.66 -7.18
CA ALA A 72 1.06 -7.73 -8.00
C ALA A 72 1.85 -8.47 -9.08
N LEU A 73 2.52 -9.57 -8.70
CA LEU A 73 3.27 -10.40 -9.66
C LEU A 73 2.35 -10.99 -10.72
N VAL A 74 1.18 -11.49 -10.33
CA VAL A 74 0.18 -12.02 -11.27
C VAL A 74 -0.32 -10.92 -12.22
N PHE A 75 -0.58 -9.72 -11.69
CA PHE A 75 -1.08 -8.59 -12.47
C PHE A 75 -0.03 -8.11 -13.49
N VAL A 76 1.21 -7.91 -13.05
CA VAL A 76 2.34 -7.51 -13.90
C VAL A 76 2.61 -8.56 -14.98
N ARG A 77 2.66 -9.84 -14.62
CA ARG A 77 2.84 -10.95 -15.59
C ARG A 77 1.74 -10.99 -16.63
N THR A 78 0.50 -10.72 -16.21
CA THR A 78 -0.63 -10.67 -17.14
C THR A 78 -0.48 -9.50 -18.09
N LEU A 79 -0.18 -8.30 -17.59
CA LEU A 79 0.00 -7.11 -18.44
C LEU A 79 1.18 -7.22 -19.41
N GLU A 80 2.32 -7.76 -18.97
CA GLU A 80 3.49 -8.00 -19.83
C GLU A 80 3.16 -8.88 -21.04
N ARG A 81 2.16 -9.77 -20.93
CA ARG A 81 1.70 -10.60 -22.05
C ARG A 81 0.82 -9.84 -23.06
N TRP A 82 0.14 -8.78 -22.61
CA TRP A 82 -0.81 -8.03 -23.43
C TRP A 82 -0.21 -6.76 -24.07
N LEU A 83 0.85 -6.21 -23.49
CA LEU A 83 1.65 -5.09 -24.01
C LEU A 83 2.74 -5.57 -24.97
#